data_AF-A0AAU5U6K9-F1
#
_entry.id   AF-A0AAU5U6K9-F1
#
_cell.length_a   1.000
_cell.length_b   1.000
_cell.length_c   1.000
_cell.angle_alpha   90.00
_cell.angle_beta   90.00
_cell.angle_gamma   90.00
#
_symmetry.space_group_name_H-M   'P 1'
#
loop_
_entity.id
_entity.type
_entity.pdbx_description
1 polymer ?
#
loop_
_entity_poly.entity_id
_entity_poly.type
_entity_poly.pdbx_seq_one_letter_code
_entity_poly.pdbx_strand_id
1 'polypeptide(L)'
;MNTADKVRTARASDGSRPLRVAASAEDGFDALYADIARSLVHQTYLLTGQRRLAFESVEWAFHHAWEHWPEVAADPDPVIWLRTAAYDYALSPWHRLRPPRRNPDLPVTDATHRALLDLPPPYRRALLLCDGLGFSLDHAAREMQSSTPAATNRLRNARTHIAQRLPAPDDPGAVQQRLHALTDAVSIATVPHARSVRTSSEERTRLQTRTVFAAMGTLLLTIAVAIILTPGH
;
A
#
# COMPACT_ATOMS: atom_id res chain seq x y z
N MET A 1 60.25 4.03 -16.58
CA MET A 1 60.82 4.85 -15.50
C MET A 1 59.71 5.76 -14.99
N ASN A 2 58.71 5.20 -14.32
CA ASN A 2 58.52 5.21 -12.87
C ASN A 2 58.64 6.61 -12.22
N THR A 3 57.51 7.16 -11.82
CA THR A 3 57.36 8.22 -10.81
C THR A 3 56.08 7.90 -10.03
N ALA A 4 55.98 6.66 -9.55
CA ALA A 4 55.34 6.40 -8.26
C ALA A 4 56.19 7.07 -7.17
N ASP A 5 55.55 7.49 -6.08
CA ASP A 5 56.12 8.24 -4.95
C ASP A 5 56.36 9.75 -5.15
N LYS A 6 55.25 10.49 -5.18
CA LYS A 6 55.12 11.67 -4.32
C LYS A 6 53.94 11.48 -3.36
N VAL A 7 54.19 10.62 -2.36
CA VAL A 7 53.85 10.77 -0.93
C VAL A 7 53.09 12.09 -0.66
N ARG A 8 51.76 12.05 -0.43
CA ARG A 8 51.11 11.79 0.86
C ARG A 8 51.75 12.57 2.03
N THR A 9 51.27 13.79 2.28
CA THR A 9 50.63 14.15 3.56
C THR A 9 50.26 15.65 3.64
N ALA A 10 49.09 15.84 4.26
CA ALA A 10 48.66 16.98 5.06
C ALA A 10 47.90 18.15 4.41
N ARG A 11 46.64 18.23 4.84
CA ARG A 11 45.82 19.43 5.09
C ARG A 11 45.38 20.25 3.87
N ALA A 12 44.10 20.19 3.55
CA ALA A 12 43.08 20.95 4.27
C ALA A 12 41.69 20.46 3.86
N SER A 13 40.84 20.28 4.87
CA SER A 13 39.40 20.21 4.78
C SER A 13 38.85 21.30 3.88
N ASP A 14 38.36 20.93 2.70
CA ASP A 14 37.43 21.77 1.96
C ASP A 14 36.03 21.18 2.12
N GLY A 15 35.16 22.00 2.68
CA GLY A 15 33.83 21.64 3.11
C GLY A 15 32.97 21.28 1.92
N SER A 16 32.80 19.98 1.69
CA SER A 16 31.61 19.44 1.05
C SER A 16 30.41 19.69 1.99
N ARG A 17 29.90 20.91 1.83
CA ARG A 17 28.70 21.54 2.36
C ARG A 17 27.60 20.54 2.75
N PRO A 18 26.95 20.68 3.92
CA PRO A 18 25.80 19.87 4.27
C PRO A 18 24.61 20.35 3.40
N LEU A 19 24.33 19.63 2.31
CA LEU A 19 23.08 19.76 1.55
C LEU A 19 22.07 18.72 2.05
N ARG A 20 21.89 18.67 3.37
CA ARG A 20 20.60 18.32 3.96
C ARG A 20 20.13 19.59 4.65
N VAL A 21 19.53 20.50 3.88
CA VAL A 21 18.38 21.20 4.45
C VAL A 21 17.50 20.05 4.93
N ALA A 22 17.33 19.91 6.24
CA ALA A 22 16.44 18.89 6.77
C ALA A 22 15.09 19.15 6.10
N ALA A 23 14.75 18.34 5.09
CA ALA A 23 13.45 18.37 4.48
C ALA A 23 12.47 18.31 5.64
N SER A 24 11.58 19.29 5.74
CA SER A 24 10.56 19.25 6.79
C SER A 24 9.81 17.91 6.69
N ALA A 25 9.15 17.48 7.77
CA ALA A 25 8.29 16.30 7.71
C ALA A 25 7.31 16.38 6.52
N GLU A 26 6.83 17.59 6.24
CA GLU A 26 6.02 17.93 5.08
C GLU A 26 6.77 17.69 3.75
N ASP A 27 7.97 18.23 3.56
CA ASP A 27 8.72 18.03 2.31
C ASP A 27 9.04 16.55 2.06
N GLY A 28 9.43 15.82 3.11
CA GLY A 28 9.70 14.38 3.02
C GLY A 28 8.47 13.57 2.64
N PHE A 29 7.31 13.90 3.23
CA PHE A 29 6.04 13.28 2.85
C PHE A 29 5.64 13.65 1.42
N ASP A 30 5.89 14.89 0.96
CA ASP A 30 5.43 15.37 -0.34
C ASP A 30 6.22 14.65 -1.43
N ALA A 31 7.52 14.51 -1.22
CA ALA A 31 8.40 13.74 -2.06
C ALA A 31 7.96 12.27 -2.14
N LEU A 32 7.72 11.62 -0.99
CA LEU A 32 7.29 10.22 -0.97
C LEU A 32 5.94 10.02 -1.67
N TYR A 33 4.97 10.89 -1.41
CA TYR A 33 3.66 10.84 -2.06
C TYR A 33 3.78 11.02 -3.58
N ALA A 34 4.52 12.03 -4.03
CA ALA A 34 4.70 12.32 -5.44
C ALA A 34 5.38 11.14 -6.19
N ASP A 35 6.29 10.45 -5.52
CA ASP A 35 7.02 9.31 -6.08
C ASP A 35 6.14 8.06 -6.22
N ILE A 36 5.45 7.64 -5.15
CA ILE A 36 4.83 6.30 -5.12
C ILE A 36 3.31 6.28 -5.25
N ALA A 37 2.60 7.38 -5.03
CA ALA A 37 1.13 7.33 -4.95
C ALA A 37 0.50 6.82 -6.25
N ARG A 38 1.07 7.15 -7.42
CA ARG A 38 0.58 6.68 -8.72
C ARG A 38 0.68 5.18 -8.88
N SER A 39 1.85 4.62 -8.55
CA SER A 39 2.06 3.18 -8.67
C SER A 39 1.19 2.43 -7.66
N LEU A 40 1.06 2.92 -6.43
CA LEU A 40 0.19 2.31 -5.43
C LEU A 40 -1.30 2.35 -5.79
N VAL A 41 -1.79 3.46 -6.36
CA VAL A 41 -3.20 3.54 -6.82
C VAL A 41 -3.43 2.52 -7.93
N HIS A 42 -2.52 2.41 -8.89
CA HIS A 42 -2.67 1.43 -9.96
C HIS A 42 -2.59 -0.01 -9.43
N GLN A 43 -1.63 -0.32 -8.55
CA GLN A 43 -1.51 -1.64 -7.95
C GLN A 43 -2.78 -2.02 -7.15
N THR A 44 -3.31 -1.10 -6.34
CA THR A 44 -4.57 -1.33 -5.61
C THR A 44 -5.77 -1.43 -6.55
N TYR A 45 -5.75 -0.75 -7.71
CA TYR A 45 -6.73 -0.95 -8.77
C TYR A 45 -6.61 -2.34 -9.42
N LEU A 46 -5.39 -2.82 -9.69
CA LEU A 46 -5.15 -4.19 -10.15
C LEU A 46 -5.69 -5.21 -9.14
N LEU A 47 -5.53 -4.92 -7.84
CA LEU A 47 -6.05 -5.76 -6.77
C LEU A 47 -7.56 -5.70 -6.58
N THR A 48 -8.26 -4.62 -6.93
CA THR A 48 -9.68 -4.44 -6.54
C THR A 48 -10.65 -4.35 -7.72
N GLY A 49 -10.15 -3.97 -8.90
CA GLY A 49 -10.95 -3.62 -10.06
C GLY A 49 -11.77 -2.35 -9.90
N GLN A 50 -11.59 -1.62 -8.79
CA GLN A 50 -12.42 -0.49 -8.39
C GLN A 50 -11.54 0.74 -8.21
N ARG A 51 -11.67 1.73 -9.10
CA ARG A 51 -10.84 2.94 -9.11
C ARG A 51 -10.99 3.71 -7.82
N ARG A 52 -12.24 3.93 -7.39
CA ARG A 52 -12.50 4.68 -6.17
C ARG A 52 -11.93 3.98 -4.93
N LEU A 53 -12.09 2.66 -4.83
CA LEU A 53 -11.52 1.92 -3.70
C LEU A 53 -9.99 1.98 -3.73
N ALA A 54 -9.37 1.91 -4.90
CA ALA A 54 -7.93 2.07 -5.05
C ALA A 54 -7.42 3.43 -4.53
N PHE A 55 -8.09 4.53 -4.92
CA PHE A 55 -7.78 5.86 -4.38
C PHE A 55 -7.99 5.91 -2.86
N GLU A 56 -9.14 5.43 -2.35
CA GLU A 56 -9.44 5.40 -0.92
C GLU A 56 -8.39 4.60 -0.12
N SER A 57 -7.91 3.47 -0.65
CA SER A 57 -6.88 2.65 -0.02
C SER A 57 -5.56 3.39 0.13
N VAL A 58 -5.15 4.11 -0.91
CA VAL A 58 -3.88 4.86 -0.89
C VAL A 58 -3.99 6.10 -0.03
N GLU A 59 -5.11 6.84 -0.10
CA GLU A 59 -5.38 7.95 0.82
C GLU A 59 -5.37 7.49 2.27
N TRP A 60 -5.99 6.35 2.57
CA TRP A 60 -5.98 5.76 3.91
C TRP A 60 -4.56 5.41 4.35
N ALA A 61 -3.76 4.78 3.49
CA ALA A 61 -2.37 4.43 3.80
C ALA A 61 -1.51 5.66 4.07
N PHE A 62 -1.61 6.70 3.25
CA PHE A 62 -0.87 7.95 3.46
C PHE A 62 -1.35 8.73 4.68
N HIS A 63 -2.65 8.72 4.97
CA HIS A 63 -3.16 9.29 6.22
C HIS A 63 -2.56 8.56 7.43
N HIS A 64 -2.55 7.23 7.40
CA HIS A 64 -1.97 6.41 8.45
C HIS A 64 -0.45 6.65 8.59
N ALA A 65 0.25 6.84 7.46
CA ALA A 65 1.68 7.16 7.44
C ALA A 65 1.98 8.53 8.03
N TRP A 66 1.12 9.53 7.80
CA TRP A 66 1.29 10.86 8.41
C TRP A 66 1.18 10.81 9.93
N GLU A 67 0.26 10.00 10.46
CA GLU A 67 0.11 9.79 11.91
C GLU A 67 1.33 9.12 12.56
N HIS A 68 2.07 8.30 11.80
CA HIS A 68 3.26 7.57 12.23
C HIS A 68 4.51 8.03 11.46
N TRP A 69 4.54 9.33 11.12
CA TRP A 69 5.58 9.86 10.24
C TRP A 69 7.01 9.67 10.78
N PRO A 70 7.30 9.83 12.08
CA PRO A 70 8.64 9.56 12.61
C PRO A 70 9.13 8.14 12.35
N GLU A 71 8.26 7.13 12.48
CA GLU A 71 8.58 5.74 12.19
C GLU A 71 8.78 5.51 10.70
N VAL A 72 7.88 6.03 9.86
CA VAL A 72 7.95 5.88 8.40
C VAL A 72 9.21 6.55 7.84
N ALA A 73 9.54 7.75 8.31
CA ALA A 73 10.72 8.48 7.85
C ALA A 73 12.05 7.84 8.31
N ALA A 74 12.02 7.03 9.37
CA ALA A 74 13.18 6.28 9.87
C ALA A 74 13.33 4.89 9.23
N ASP A 75 12.27 4.37 8.59
CA ASP A 75 12.28 3.06 7.94
C ASP A 75 13.25 3.04 6.74
N PRO A 76 14.08 1.99 6.58
CA PRO A 76 14.92 1.82 5.40
C PRO A 76 14.15 1.72 4.07
N ASP A 77 12.89 1.27 4.10
CA ASP A 77 12.00 1.13 2.95
C ASP A 77 10.55 1.54 3.30
N PRO A 78 10.24 2.85 3.33
CA PRO A 78 8.90 3.34 3.62
C PRO A 78 7.85 2.92 2.58
N VAL A 79 8.28 2.48 1.39
CA VAL A 79 7.37 2.02 0.33
C VAL A 79 6.72 0.70 0.72
N ILE A 80 7.46 -0.21 1.37
CA ILE A 80 6.89 -1.47 1.88
C ILE A 80 5.78 -1.18 2.90
N TRP A 81 6.00 -0.22 3.80
CA TRP A 81 5.02 0.17 4.82
C TRP A 81 3.71 0.64 4.16
N LEU A 82 3.82 1.59 3.22
CA LEU A 82 2.67 2.16 2.52
C LEU A 82 1.97 1.13 1.62
N ARG A 83 2.72 0.28 0.91
CA ARG A 83 2.16 -0.79 0.08
C ARG A 83 1.39 -1.81 0.92
N THR A 84 1.96 -2.21 2.05
CA THR A 84 1.32 -3.15 3.00
C THR A 84 0.00 -2.57 3.50
N ALA A 85 0.03 -1.34 4.02
CA ALA A 85 -1.15 -0.64 4.51
C ALA A 85 -2.24 -0.50 3.43
N ALA A 86 -1.85 -0.05 2.22
CA ALA A 86 -2.78 0.13 1.11
C ALA A 86 -3.40 -1.21 0.66
N TYR A 87 -2.61 -2.29 0.62
CA TYR A 87 -3.09 -3.61 0.21
C TYR A 87 -4.01 -4.25 1.25
N ASP A 88 -3.69 -4.10 2.54
CA ASP A 88 -4.52 -4.60 3.63
C ASP A 88 -5.88 -3.92 3.64
N TYR A 89 -5.92 -2.59 3.46
CA TYR A 89 -7.17 -1.87 3.28
C TYR A 89 -7.90 -2.35 2.03
N ALA A 90 -7.25 -2.34 0.86
CA ALA A 90 -7.85 -2.68 -0.43
C ALA A 90 -8.51 -4.08 -0.47
N LEU A 91 -7.87 -5.06 0.17
CA LEU A 91 -8.30 -6.47 0.12
C LEU A 91 -9.19 -6.88 1.29
N SER A 92 -9.56 -5.94 2.14
CA SER A 92 -10.25 -6.26 3.36
C SER A 92 -11.68 -6.81 3.13
N PRO A 93 -12.11 -7.85 3.88
CA PRO A 93 -13.43 -8.44 3.73
C PRO A 93 -14.60 -7.49 4.00
N TRP A 94 -14.44 -6.45 4.84
CA TRP A 94 -15.54 -5.53 5.14
C TRP A 94 -16.00 -4.71 3.94
N HIS A 95 -15.20 -4.59 2.88
CA HIS A 95 -15.62 -3.91 1.66
C HIS A 95 -16.79 -4.63 0.96
N ARG A 96 -16.99 -5.91 1.24
CA ARG A 96 -18.15 -6.70 0.75
C ARG A 96 -19.46 -6.32 1.44
N LEU A 97 -19.38 -5.69 2.61
CA LEU A 97 -20.54 -5.25 3.40
C LEU A 97 -20.98 -3.83 3.05
N ARG A 98 -20.25 -3.14 2.14
CA ARG A 98 -20.61 -1.78 1.74
C ARG A 98 -21.87 -1.82 0.86
N PRO A 99 -22.79 -0.85 1.03
CA PRO A 99 -23.97 -0.77 0.19
C PRO A 99 -23.59 -0.64 -1.29
N PRO A 100 -24.37 -1.24 -2.21
CA PRO A 100 -24.15 -1.11 -3.65
C PRO A 100 -24.05 0.34 -4.07
N ARG A 101 -23.11 0.63 -4.99
CA ARG A 101 -22.88 2.01 -5.43
C ARG A 101 -23.92 2.42 -6.47
N ARG A 102 -24.31 3.70 -6.41
CA ARG A 102 -25.22 4.32 -7.38
C ARG A 102 -24.59 4.48 -8.77
N ASN A 103 -23.26 4.59 -8.84
CA ASN A 103 -22.49 4.61 -10.09
C ASN A 103 -21.31 3.65 -9.97
N PRO A 104 -21.42 2.40 -10.44
CA PRO A 104 -20.32 1.45 -10.43
C PRO A 104 -19.24 1.84 -11.45
N ASP A 105 -18.00 1.48 -11.16
CA ASP A 105 -16.92 1.63 -12.14
C ASP A 105 -17.21 0.80 -13.40
N LEU A 106 -16.71 1.26 -14.54
CA LEU A 106 -16.77 0.48 -15.78
C LEU A 106 -16.09 -0.87 -15.58
N PRO A 107 -16.65 -1.94 -16.18
CA PRO A 107 -16.06 -3.27 -16.07
C PRO A 107 -14.65 -3.27 -16.66
N VAL A 108 -13.75 -4.00 -16.01
CA VAL A 108 -12.38 -4.22 -16.50
C VAL A 108 -12.44 -4.96 -17.82
N THR A 109 -11.88 -4.38 -18.89
CA THR A 109 -11.90 -4.98 -20.23
C THR A 109 -10.76 -5.97 -20.43
N ASP A 110 -9.58 -5.67 -19.88
CA ASP A 110 -8.38 -6.50 -19.99
C ASP A 110 -8.62 -7.89 -19.40
N ALA A 111 -8.36 -8.94 -20.19
CA ALA A 111 -8.61 -10.32 -19.81
C ALA A 111 -7.68 -10.79 -18.67
N THR A 112 -6.43 -10.31 -18.65
CA THR A 112 -5.45 -10.66 -17.61
C THR A 112 -5.86 -10.04 -16.28
N HIS A 113 -6.27 -8.77 -16.27
CA HIS A 113 -6.77 -8.11 -15.06
C HIS A 113 -8.09 -8.74 -14.58
N ARG A 114 -9.02 -9.10 -15.48
CA ARG A 114 -10.21 -9.86 -15.07
C ARG A 114 -9.88 -11.19 -14.42
N ALA A 115 -8.97 -11.97 -15.00
CA ALA A 115 -8.57 -13.25 -14.40
C ALA A 115 -7.87 -13.07 -13.05
N LEU A 116 -7.11 -11.98 -12.86
CA LEU A 116 -6.54 -11.60 -11.57
C LEU A 116 -7.65 -11.30 -10.54
N LEU A 117 -8.74 -10.63 -10.95
CA LEU A 117 -9.87 -10.33 -10.08
C LEU A 117 -10.73 -11.56 -9.73
N ASP A 118 -10.69 -12.62 -10.52
CA ASP A 118 -11.37 -13.89 -10.19
C ASP A 118 -10.67 -14.65 -9.04
N LEU A 119 -9.41 -14.35 -8.74
CA LEU A 119 -8.68 -14.99 -7.65
C LEU A 119 -9.19 -14.55 -6.26
N PRO A 120 -9.13 -15.42 -5.24
CA PRO A 120 -9.25 -15.00 -3.86
C PRO A 120 -8.20 -13.92 -3.50
N PRO A 121 -8.53 -12.94 -2.63
CA PRO A 121 -7.63 -11.85 -2.26
C PRO A 121 -6.18 -12.23 -1.91
N PRO A 122 -5.90 -13.26 -1.07
CA PRO A 122 -4.52 -13.60 -0.71
C PRO A 122 -3.72 -14.16 -1.90
N TYR A 123 -4.39 -14.79 -2.87
CA TYR A 123 -3.73 -15.36 -4.06
C TYR A 123 -3.42 -14.25 -5.06
N ARG A 124 -4.37 -13.32 -5.20
CA ARG A 124 -4.21 -12.10 -5.99
C ARG A 124 -3.01 -11.27 -5.53
N ARG A 125 -2.89 -11.04 -4.21
CA ARG A 125 -1.76 -10.31 -3.62
C ARG A 125 -0.42 -11.01 -3.87
N ALA A 126 -0.35 -12.31 -3.62
CA ALA A 126 0.88 -13.08 -3.84
C ALA A 126 1.34 -13.03 -5.31
N LEU A 127 0.38 -13.17 -6.25
CA LEU A 127 0.66 -13.11 -7.67
C LEU A 127 1.11 -11.73 -8.13
N LEU A 128 0.44 -10.65 -7.67
CA LEU A 128 0.84 -9.29 -8.02
C LEU A 128 2.25 -8.97 -7.49
N LEU A 129 2.58 -9.35 -6.25
CA LEU A 129 3.90 -9.11 -5.67
C LEU A 129 5.00 -9.87 -6.42
N CYS A 130 4.81 -11.15 -6.71
CA CYS A 130 5.86 -11.98 -7.30
C CYS A 130 5.95 -11.83 -8.83
N ASP A 131 4.82 -11.91 -9.53
CA ASP A 131 4.79 -11.98 -10.99
C ASP A 131 4.51 -10.61 -11.62
N GLY A 132 3.80 -9.72 -10.91
CA GLY A 132 3.56 -8.35 -11.36
C GLY A 132 4.70 -7.39 -11.02
N LEU A 133 5.18 -7.40 -9.77
CA LEU A 133 6.20 -6.50 -9.25
C LEU A 133 7.61 -7.12 -9.19
N GLY A 134 7.73 -8.42 -9.47
CA GLY A 134 9.03 -9.10 -9.53
C GLY A 134 9.68 -9.37 -8.17
N PHE A 135 8.94 -9.27 -7.05
CA PHE A 135 9.50 -9.53 -5.73
C PHE A 135 9.79 -11.02 -5.48
N SER A 136 10.80 -11.28 -4.66
CA SER A 136 11.09 -12.64 -4.20
C SER A 136 9.98 -13.18 -3.28
N LEU A 137 9.85 -14.50 -3.21
CA LEU A 137 8.88 -15.16 -2.33
C LEU A 137 9.06 -14.80 -0.85
N ASP A 138 10.31 -14.65 -0.38
CA ASP A 138 10.57 -14.26 1.01
C ASP A 138 10.21 -12.81 1.30
N HIS A 139 10.38 -11.92 0.32
CA HIS A 139 9.88 -10.55 0.44
C HIS A 139 8.34 -10.55 0.48
N ALA A 140 7.68 -11.22 -0.46
CA ALA A 140 6.23 -11.30 -0.49
C ALA A 140 5.66 -11.95 0.79
N ALA A 141 6.31 -12.98 1.33
CA ALA A 141 5.92 -13.63 2.57
C ALA A 141 5.93 -12.66 3.76
N ARG A 142 7.00 -11.87 3.91
CA ARG A 142 7.11 -10.82 4.93
C ARG A 142 6.02 -9.76 4.76
N GLU A 143 5.83 -9.26 3.55
CA GLU A 143 4.82 -8.21 3.28
C GLU A 143 3.39 -8.69 3.57
N MET A 144 3.08 -9.95 3.25
CA MET A 144 1.80 -10.58 3.55
C MET A 144 1.67 -11.11 4.98
N GLN A 145 2.67 -10.88 5.85
CA GLN A 145 2.74 -11.40 7.21
C GLN A 145 2.45 -12.91 7.28
N SER A 146 3.10 -13.67 6.40
CA SER A 146 2.91 -15.10 6.24
C SER A 146 4.23 -15.85 6.15
N SER A 147 4.20 -17.17 6.35
CA SER A 147 5.39 -17.99 6.16
C SER A 147 5.72 -18.16 4.66
N THR A 148 7.00 -18.35 4.32
CA THR A 148 7.42 -18.62 2.94
C THR A 148 6.66 -19.80 2.32
N PRO A 149 6.45 -20.95 3.00
CA PRO A 149 5.64 -22.04 2.45
C PRO A 149 4.18 -21.64 2.13
N ALA A 150 3.57 -20.78 2.96
CA ALA A 150 2.22 -20.28 2.71
C ALA A 150 2.19 -19.36 1.48
N ALA A 151 3.16 -18.45 1.35
CA ALA A 151 3.30 -17.59 0.18
C ALA A 151 3.52 -18.40 -1.12
N THR A 152 4.40 -19.40 -1.07
CA THR A 152 4.65 -20.33 -2.20
C THR A 152 3.39 -21.07 -2.61
N ASN A 153 2.63 -21.60 -1.66
CA ASN A 153 1.39 -22.32 -1.97
C ASN A 153 0.33 -21.38 -2.59
N ARG A 154 0.19 -20.16 -2.05
CA ARG A 154 -0.71 -19.14 -2.62
C ARG A 154 -0.32 -18.78 -4.05
N LEU A 155 0.97 -18.54 -4.32
CA LEU A 155 1.46 -18.21 -5.66
C LEU A 155 1.24 -19.37 -6.64
N ARG A 156 1.58 -20.60 -6.24
CA ARG A 156 1.34 -21.79 -7.06
C ARG A 156 -0.14 -21.92 -7.44
N ASN A 157 -1.04 -21.81 -6.46
CA ASN A 157 -2.47 -21.93 -6.70
C ASN A 157 -3.01 -20.78 -7.57
N ALA A 158 -2.48 -19.56 -7.38
CA ALA A 158 -2.80 -18.42 -8.21
C ALA A 158 -2.43 -18.68 -9.69
N ARG A 159 -1.21 -19.15 -9.94
CA ARG A 159 -0.73 -19.47 -11.29
C ARG A 159 -1.57 -20.56 -11.95
N THR A 160 -1.90 -21.64 -11.22
CA THR A 160 -2.79 -22.69 -11.73
C THR A 160 -4.16 -22.14 -12.13
N HIS A 161 -4.76 -21.27 -11.31
CA HIS A 161 -6.06 -20.67 -11.62
C HIS A 161 -5.99 -19.73 -12.82
N ILE A 162 -4.93 -18.91 -12.95
CA ILE A 162 -4.74 -18.02 -14.11
C ILE A 162 -4.57 -18.82 -15.40
N ALA A 163 -3.79 -19.91 -15.38
CA ALA A 163 -3.58 -20.77 -16.54
C ALA A 163 -4.87 -21.42 -17.07
N GLN A 164 -5.88 -21.60 -16.21
CA GLN A 164 -7.20 -22.10 -16.61
C GLN A 164 -8.09 -21.02 -17.25
N ARG A 165 -7.82 -19.73 -17.01
CA ARG A 165 -8.66 -18.60 -17.43
C ARG A 165 -8.10 -17.84 -18.63
N LEU A 166 -6.78 -17.77 -18.75
CA LEU A 166 -6.12 -17.31 -19.96
C LEU A 166 -5.60 -18.54 -20.69
N PRO A 167 -6.09 -18.88 -21.90
CA PRO A 167 -5.46 -19.90 -22.72
C PRO A 167 -3.98 -19.51 -22.87
N ALA A 168 -3.10 -20.40 -22.39
CA ALA A 168 -1.68 -20.16 -22.43
C ALA A 168 -1.27 -20.04 -23.91
N PRO A 169 -0.54 -18.99 -24.32
CA PRO A 169 0.32 -19.12 -25.49
C PRO A 169 1.38 -20.17 -25.17
N ASP A 170 2.03 -20.76 -26.18
CA ASP A 170 2.98 -21.88 -26.04
C ASP A 170 4.19 -21.61 -25.10
N ASP A 171 4.32 -20.40 -24.55
CA ASP A 171 5.37 -19.95 -23.63
C ASP A 171 4.87 -19.82 -22.18
N PRO A 172 5.47 -20.58 -21.22
CA PRO A 172 5.22 -20.45 -19.79
C PRO A 172 5.43 -19.04 -19.21
N GLY A 173 6.29 -18.21 -19.82
CA GLY A 173 6.62 -16.86 -19.35
C GLY A 173 5.60 -15.77 -19.73
N ALA A 174 4.74 -16.04 -20.71
CA ALA A 174 3.86 -15.02 -21.28
C ALA A 174 2.82 -14.46 -20.29
N VAL A 175 2.35 -15.28 -19.35
CA VAL A 175 1.42 -14.82 -18.30
C VAL A 175 2.11 -13.84 -17.37
N GLN A 176 3.35 -14.13 -16.96
CA GLN A 176 4.14 -13.24 -16.12
C GLN A 176 4.45 -11.93 -16.84
N GLN A 177 4.82 -11.99 -18.13
CA GLN A 177 5.05 -10.78 -18.94
C GLN A 177 3.79 -9.90 -19.04
N ARG A 178 2.61 -10.49 -19.22
CA ARG A 178 1.33 -9.73 -19.22
C ARG A 178 1.06 -9.07 -17.87
N LEU A 179 1.32 -9.77 -16.75
CA LEU A 179 1.16 -9.20 -15.41
C LEU A 179 2.17 -8.08 -15.12
N HIS A 180 3.40 -8.23 -15.58
CA HIS A 180 4.42 -7.17 -15.49
C HIS A 180 4.00 -5.96 -16.34
N ALA A 181 3.56 -6.19 -17.58
CA ALA A 181 3.07 -5.11 -18.46
C ALA A 181 1.84 -4.39 -17.89
N LEU A 182 0.92 -5.12 -17.23
CA LEU A 182 -0.18 -4.51 -16.50
C LEU A 182 0.35 -3.58 -15.40
N THR A 183 1.41 -3.96 -14.71
CA THR A 183 2.01 -3.17 -13.64
C THR A 183 2.81 -1.98 -14.19
N ASP A 184 3.45 -2.09 -15.34
CA ASP A 184 4.19 -0.98 -15.98
C ASP A 184 3.27 0.09 -16.60
N ALA A 185 2.03 -0.29 -16.94
CA ALA A 185 1.02 0.61 -17.51
C ALA A 185 0.63 1.79 -16.58
N VAL A 186 1.07 1.77 -15.31
CA VAL A 186 0.99 2.87 -14.32
C VAL A 186 1.35 4.23 -14.91
N SER A 187 2.31 4.26 -15.82
CA SER A 187 3.00 5.47 -16.30
C SER A 187 2.06 6.55 -16.86
N ILE A 188 0.78 6.24 -17.12
CA ILE A 188 -0.19 7.11 -17.80
C ILE A 188 -1.28 7.67 -16.84
N ALA A 189 -1.39 7.23 -15.58
CA ALA A 189 -2.51 7.58 -14.70
C ALA A 189 -2.33 8.88 -13.88
N THR A 190 -3.36 9.73 -13.78
CA THR A 190 -3.35 10.94 -12.93
C THR A 190 -3.71 10.60 -11.47
N VAL A 191 -3.01 11.20 -10.50
CA VAL A 191 -3.24 11.04 -9.05
C VAL A 191 -3.59 12.40 -8.44
N PRO A 192 -4.44 12.47 -7.39
CA PRO A 192 -4.64 13.69 -6.59
C PRO A 192 -3.33 14.27 -6.03
N HIS A 193 -3.32 15.54 -5.64
CA HIS A 193 -2.12 16.24 -5.16
C HIS A 193 -1.85 15.95 -3.67
N ALA A 194 -0.58 15.76 -3.28
CA ALA A 194 -0.16 15.39 -1.91
C ALA A 194 -0.71 16.31 -0.80
N ARG A 195 -0.77 17.63 -1.05
CA ARG A 195 -1.29 18.62 -0.10
C ARG A 195 -2.71 18.32 0.37
N SER A 196 -3.60 17.85 -0.51
CA SER A 196 -5.00 17.58 -0.13
C SER A 196 -5.14 16.38 0.80
N VAL A 197 -4.22 15.41 0.71
CA VAL A 197 -4.22 14.22 1.57
C VAL A 197 -3.77 14.58 2.98
N ARG A 198 -2.78 15.47 3.13
CA ARG A 198 -2.37 15.99 4.44
C ARG A 198 -3.44 16.84 5.11
N THR A 199 -3.97 17.85 4.44
CA THR A 199 -4.98 18.73 5.05
C THR A 199 -6.23 17.93 5.47
N SER A 200 -6.62 16.92 4.67
CA SER A 200 -7.70 16.01 5.04
C SER A 200 -7.38 15.11 6.25
N SER A 201 -6.11 14.76 6.48
CA SER A 201 -5.67 13.98 7.65
C SER A 201 -5.76 14.80 8.95
N GLU A 202 -5.37 16.08 8.89
CA GLU A 202 -5.40 17.01 10.02
C GLU A 202 -6.84 17.37 10.44
N GLU A 203 -7.76 17.44 9.47
CA GLU A 203 -9.18 17.63 9.74
C GLU A 203 -9.84 16.39 10.36
N ARG A 204 -9.42 15.18 9.96
CA ARG A 204 -10.00 13.91 10.48
C ARG A 204 -9.54 13.58 11.90
N THR A 205 -8.28 13.84 12.26
CA THR A 205 -7.80 13.66 13.65
C THR A 205 -8.57 14.55 14.65
N ARG A 206 -8.99 15.76 14.24
CA ARG A 206 -9.87 16.66 15.04
C ARG A 206 -11.32 16.20 15.13
N LEU A 207 -11.82 15.44 14.15
CA LEU A 207 -13.19 14.93 14.15
C LEU A 207 -13.30 13.57 14.86
N GLN A 208 -12.29 12.69 14.71
CA GLN A 208 -12.26 11.39 15.35
C GLN A 208 -12.09 11.47 16.87
N THR A 209 -11.35 12.45 17.38
CA THR A 209 -11.28 12.73 18.82
C THR A 209 -12.69 12.96 19.38
N ARG A 210 -13.54 13.76 18.72
CA ARG A 210 -14.91 14.03 19.19
C ARG A 210 -15.82 12.79 19.15
N THR A 211 -15.72 11.94 18.13
CA THR A 211 -16.58 10.74 18.03
C THR A 211 -16.17 9.64 19.00
N VAL A 212 -14.87 9.46 19.25
CA VAL A 212 -14.38 8.46 20.22
C VAL A 212 -14.73 8.88 21.65
N PHE A 213 -14.59 10.18 22.00
CA PHE A 213 -15.03 10.68 23.30
C PHE A 213 -16.55 10.59 23.48
N ALA A 214 -17.35 10.85 22.44
CA ALA A 214 -18.80 10.67 22.50
C ALA A 214 -19.19 9.20 22.72
N ALA A 215 -18.58 8.27 21.97
CA ALA A 215 -18.83 6.83 22.10
C ALA A 215 -18.43 6.30 23.50
N MET A 216 -17.26 6.71 24.01
CA MET A 216 -16.79 6.38 25.35
C MET A 216 -17.72 6.92 26.44
N GLY A 217 -18.23 8.16 26.27
CA GLY A 217 -19.21 8.76 27.17
C GLY A 217 -20.53 7.98 27.24
N THR A 218 -21.06 7.54 26.09
CA THR A 218 -22.24 6.67 26.05
C THR A 218 -22.02 5.33 26.73
N LEU A 219 -20.85 4.70 26.56
CA LEU A 219 -20.55 3.42 27.20
C LEU A 219 -20.50 3.56 28.73
N LEU A 220 -19.82 4.58 29.25
CA LEU A 220 -19.78 4.85 30.70
C LEU A 220 -21.17 5.15 31.28
N LEU A 221 -22.01 5.88 30.53
CA LEU A 221 -23.38 6.14 30.94
C LEU A 221 -24.22 4.85 31.01
N THR A 222 -24.09 3.96 30.02
CA THR A 222 -24.81 2.67 30.04
C THR A 222 -24.39 1.77 31.21
N ILE A 223 -23.10 1.75 31.55
CA ILE A 223 -22.58 0.99 32.69
C ILE A 223 -23.09 1.58 34.02
N ALA A 224 -23.06 2.92 34.16
CA ALA A 224 -23.56 3.58 35.35
C ALA A 224 -25.07 3.33 35.57
N VAL A 225 -25.86 3.41 34.49
CA VAL A 225 -27.30 3.13 34.53
C VAL A 225 -27.58 1.66 34.88
N ALA A 226 -26.79 0.72 34.35
CA ALA A 226 -26.92 -0.70 34.70
C ALA A 226 -26.63 -0.98 36.18
N ILE A 227 -25.61 -0.33 36.76
CA ILE A 227 -25.26 -0.45 38.18
C ILE A 227 -26.36 0.12 39.10
N ILE A 228 -26.97 1.24 38.71
CA ILE A 228 -28.05 1.88 39.48
C ILE A 228 -29.35 1.06 39.43
N LEU A 229 -29.60 0.38 38.31
CA LEU A 229 -30.82 -0.41 38.10
C LEU A 229 -30.75 -1.85 38.61
N THR A 230 -29.57 -2.37 38.98
CA THR A 230 -29.44 -3.64 39.71
C THR A 230 -29.72 -3.43 41.20
N PRO A 231 -30.90 -3.82 41.72
CA PRO A 231 -31.18 -3.73 43.14
C PRO A 231 -30.37 -4.82 43.85
N GLY A 232 -29.67 -4.45 44.93
CA GLY A 232 -28.99 -5.43 45.77
C GLY A 232 -29.99 -6.47 46.27
N HIS A 233 -29.76 -7.73 45.90
CA HIS A 233 -30.39 -8.88 46.52
C HIS A 233 -29.80 -9.15 47.90
#